data_AF-A0A6L2Q1M8-F1
#
_entry.id   AF-A0A6L2Q1M8-F1
#
_cell.length_a   1.000
_cell.length_b   1.000
_cell.length_c   1.000
_cell.angle_alpha   90.00
_cell.angle_beta   90.00
_cell.angle_gamma   90.00
#
_symmetry.space_group_name_H-M   'P 1'
#
loop_
_entity.id
_entity.type
_entity.pdbx_description
1 polymer ?
#
loop_
_entity_poly.entity_id
_entity_poly.type
_entity_poly.pdbx_seq_one_letter_code
_entity_poly.pdbx_strand_id
1 'polypeptide(L)'
;FEIEMAIVHQFQFSSTLQRMSVVTRILGSQDFVLYCKGSPEMIVSLSQPQTVPEDLTSRLQEYTEQGYRVIAVGRRTLSETSYTKIQRMRREDVERDMEFLGMIILENRLKPETEPVIGVLKQACMKLVMITGDNILTAVSVAKECSIIAPGETVVDVSAVPKVKDTPARIFYTSSTEVIPTPKGQYDVEAGIGQDNFKFVLTGKTWAVIRESFPELLPRICTKGAVFGRMTSEQKQQLVQELQGLGYYVAMCGDGANDCGALKAAHVGISLSEAESSVASAFTSSEANISCVPKVIREGRAALSTSAGIFKFMVAYSLTEFLSVIILYYVDSNLFDLQFLFIDICLIVNFAFFFGKTQAYAGPLVKEPPLTSLISFIPLMSIMLHVLVILAIQIAAFVWVKQFSWYSGYKKLPDSYACYENYAVYCVSLFQYIASAVTFSQGKPYRKEIHTNVALTLSVVIMTFICAYKTLYPAEWILYYFQYIQPPYFDFKVIVICLAVIHFFLVVFTERIVVDYVLTKFVMPMWKKVTGLSTKENRFLAVDKEMAAERWPPVTSELPIKLQASVTELREPLQTVEIHLKVAGKTDSSLNSHEVADQPF
;
A
#
# COMPACT_ATOMS: atom_id res chain seq x y z
N PHE A 1 -46.94 -21.78 -24.27
CA PHE A 1 -46.46 -23.16 -24.05
C PHE A 1 -45.45 -23.11 -22.91
N GLU A 2 -45.86 -23.41 -21.69
CA GLU A 2 -44.92 -23.60 -20.60
C GLU A 2 -44.29 -24.98 -20.76
N ILE A 3 -42.97 -25.03 -20.96
CA ILE A 3 -42.22 -26.27 -21.02
C ILE A 3 -41.86 -26.63 -19.58
N GLU A 4 -42.55 -27.61 -19.02
CA GLU A 4 -42.23 -28.15 -17.69
C GLU A 4 -41.05 -29.11 -17.79
N MET A 5 -39.94 -28.76 -17.12
CA MET A 5 -38.69 -29.50 -17.16
C MET A 5 -38.17 -29.75 -15.74
N ALA A 6 -37.87 -31.02 -15.44
CA ALA A 6 -37.31 -31.42 -14.16
C ALA A 6 -35.78 -31.58 -14.24
N ILE A 7 -35.05 -31.08 -13.24
CA ILE A 7 -33.62 -31.35 -13.08
C ILE A 7 -33.45 -32.69 -12.38
N VAL A 8 -32.80 -33.63 -13.06
CA VAL A 8 -32.62 -35.02 -12.62
C VAL A 8 -31.29 -35.20 -11.90
N HIS A 9 -30.24 -34.55 -12.43
CA HIS A 9 -28.92 -34.60 -11.84
C HIS A 9 -28.15 -33.31 -12.15
N GLN A 10 -27.32 -32.87 -11.21
CA GLN A 10 -26.54 -31.64 -11.34
C GLN A 10 -25.06 -31.91 -11.05
N PHE A 11 -24.22 -31.59 -12.03
CA PHE A 11 -22.77 -31.51 -11.84
C PHE A 11 -22.42 -30.06 -11.55
N GLN A 12 -22.00 -29.81 -10.30
CA GLN A 12 -21.60 -28.49 -9.85
C GLN A 12 -20.44 -27.93 -10.70
N PHE A 13 -20.37 -26.60 -10.73
CA PHE A 13 -19.26 -25.93 -11.39
C PHE A 13 -17.93 -26.34 -10.76
N SER A 14 -16.97 -26.72 -11.60
CA SER A 14 -15.61 -27.03 -11.18
C SER A 14 -14.66 -26.05 -11.84
N SER A 15 -13.89 -25.31 -11.05
CA SER A 15 -12.89 -24.35 -11.55
C SER A 15 -11.81 -25.02 -12.39
N THR A 16 -11.43 -26.26 -12.05
CA THR A 16 -10.45 -27.06 -12.81
C THR A 16 -10.98 -27.44 -14.19
N LEU A 17 -12.27 -27.75 -14.29
CA LEU A 17 -12.93 -28.16 -15.54
C LEU A 17 -13.55 -26.98 -16.32
N GLN A 18 -13.66 -25.81 -15.68
CA GLN A 18 -14.25 -24.56 -16.19
C GLN A 18 -15.67 -24.70 -16.76
N ARG A 19 -16.47 -25.61 -16.21
CA ARG A 19 -17.83 -25.90 -16.69
C ARG A 19 -18.75 -26.46 -15.61
N MET A 20 -20.05 -26.37 -15.86
CA MET A 20 -21.11 -27.03 -15.09
C MET A 20 -22.15 -27.63 -16.03
N SER A 21 -22.83 -28.67 -15.59
CA SER A 21 -23.84 -29.32 -16.40
C SER A 21 -25.02 -29.82 -15.57
N VAL A 22 -26.19 -29.88 -16.20
CA VAL A 22 -27.43 -30.36 -15.62
C VAL A 22 -28.08 -31.36 -16.56
N VAL A 23 -28.48 -32.51 -16.03
CA VAL A 23 -29.30 -33.48 -16.74
C VAL A 23 -30.75 -33.17 -16.42
N THR A 24 -31.54 -32.97 -17.46
CA THR A 24 -32.93 -32.55 -17.37
C THR A 24 -33.84 -33.53 -18.10
N ARG A 25 -35.12 -33.51 -17.75
CA ARG A 25 -36.16 -34.28 -18.46
C ARG A 25 -37.41 -33.42 -18.60
N ILE A 26 -37.91 -33.32 -19.83
CA ILE A 26 -39.18 -32.63 -20.13
C ILE A 26 -40.34 -33.55 -19.76
N LEU A 27 -41.39 -33.00 -19.17
CA LEU A 27 -42.60 -33.76 -18.83
C LEU A 27 -43.20 -34.39 -20.11
N GLY A 28 -43.41 -35.70 -20.09
CA GLY A 28 -43.92 -36.47 -21.25
C GLY A 28 -42.85 -36.99 -22.21
N SER A 29 -41.59 -36.54 -22.11
CA SER A 29 -40.47 -37.11 -22.89
C SER A 29 -39.88 -38.35 -22.22
N GLN A 30 -39.44 -39.34 -23.01
CA GLN A 30 -38.63 -40.46 -22.52
C GLN A 30 -37.14 -40.12 -22.48
N ASP A 31 -36.71 -39.13 -23.25
CA ASP A 31 -35.31 -38.74 -23.36
C ASP A 31 -34.87 -37.80 -22.25
N PHE A 32 -33.62 -37.96 -21.83
CA PHE A 32 -32.95 -37.01 -20.95
C PHE A 32 -32.06 -36.09 -21.78
N VAL A 33 -31.97 -34.83 -21.38
CA VAL A 33 -31.14 -33.83 -22.07
C VAL A 33 -30.14 -33.25 -21.08
N LEU A 34 -28.85 -33.40 -21.40
CA LEU A 34 -27.78 -32.68 -20.74
C LEU A 34 -27.71 -31.26 -21.30
N TYR A 35 -27.69 -30.26 -20.44
CA TYR A 35 -27.27 -28.91 -20.77
C TYR A 35 -25.97 -28.62 -20.05
N CYS A 36 -24.97 -28.12 -20.77
CA CYS A 36 -23.66 -27.78 -20.24
C CYS A 36 -23.33 -26.33 -20.58
N LYS A 37 -22.84 -25.58 -19.58
CA LYS A 37 -22.33 -24.21 -19.77
C LYS A 37 -20.93 -24.08 -19.19
N GLY A 38 -20.07 -23.30 -19.84
CA GLY A 38 -18.67 -23.17 -19.44
C GLY A 38 -17.90 -22.16 -20.28
N SER A 39 -16.57 -22.17 -20.15
CA SER A 39 -15.70 -21.38 -21.01
C SER A 39 -15.85 -21.81 -22.48
N PRO A 40 -15.80 -20.87 -23.44
CA PRO A 40 -15.94 -21.17 -24.86
C PRO A 40 -15.01 -22.28 -25.33
N GLU A 41 -13.74 -22.24 -24.93
CA GLU A 41 -12.74 -23.22 -25.33
C GLU A 41 -13.07 -24.62 -24.81
N MET A 42 -13.56 -24.73 -23.56
CA MET A 42 -13.91 -26.02 -22.98
C MET A 42 -15.18 -26.61 -23.58
N ILE A 43 -16.20 -25.80 -23.84
CA ILE A 43 -17.44 -26.28 -24.45
C ILE A 43 -17.18 -26.72 -25.88
N VAL A 44 -16.40 -25.95 -26.65
CA VAL A 44 -15.98 -26.35 -28.01
C VAL A 44 -15.20 -27.66 -27.99
N SER A 45 -14.28 -27.85 -27.04
CA SER A 45 -13.48 -29.09 -26.94
C SER A 45 -14.31 -30.36 -26.69
N LEU A 46 -15.52 -30.21 -26.15
CA LEU A 46 -16.44 -31.30 -25.85
C LEU A 46 -17.61 -31.40 -26.83
N SER A 47 -17.66 -30.50 -27.82
CA SER A 47 -18.73 -30.42 -28.80
C SER A 47 -18.37 -31.16 -30.09
N GLN A 48 -19.39 -31.58 -30.84
CA GLN A 48 -19.22 -32.18 -32.15
C GLN A 48 -18.72 -31.12 -33.14
N PRO A 49 -17.61 -31.36 -33.87
CA PRO A 49 -17.01 -30.35 -34.75
C PRO A 49 -17.97 -29.77 -35.80
N GLN A 50 -18.94 -30.57 -36.25
CA GLN A 50 -19.94 -30.18 -37.25
C GLN A 50 -20.95 -29.14 -36.75
N THR A 51 -21.10 -29.02 -35.43
CA THR A 51 -22.06 -28.09 -34.80
C THR A 51 -21.43 -26.74 -34.44
N VAL A 52 -20.10 -26.64 -34.55
CA VAL A 52 -19.35 -25.44 -34.20
C VAL A 52 -19.24 -24.54 -35.44
N PRO A 53 -19.74 -23.30 -35.41
CA PRO A 53 -19.61 -22.37 -36.53
C PRO A 53 -18.14 -22.05 -36.85
N GLU A 54 -17.81 -21.91 -38.14
CA GLU A 54 -16.45 -21.59 -38.59
C GLU A 54 -15.97 -20.19 -38.12
N ASP A 55 -16.90 -19.24 -37.93
CA ASP A 55 -16.64 -17.88 -37.48
C ASP A 55 -16.65 -17.71 -35.94
N LEU A 56 -16.81 -18.81 -35.18
CA LEU A 56 -16.90 -18.74 -33.73
C LEU A 56 -15.66 -18.08 -33.09
N THR A 57 -14.47 -18.42 -33.58
CA THR A 57 -13.21 -17.92 -33.01
C THR A 57 -13.06 -16.41 -33.21
N SER A 58 -13.41 -15.90 -34.40
CA SER A 58 -13.33 -14.46 -34.69
C SER A 58 -14.38 -13.68 -33.91
N ARG A 59 -15.61 -14.19 -33.79
CA ARG A 59 -16.66 -13.58 -32.97
C ARG A 59 -16.36 -13.60 -31.48
N LEU A 60 -15.80 -14.71 -31.00
CA LEU A 60 -15.34 -14.80 -29.61
C LEU A 60 -14.27 -13.74 -29.35
N GLN A 61 -13.29 -13.59 -30.25
CA GLN A 61 -12.26 -12.57 -30.14
C GLN A 61 -12.86 -11.16 -30.13
N GLU A 62 -13.73 -10.83 -31.08
CA GLU A 62 -14.42 -9.53 -31.17
C GLU A 62 -15.15 -9.17 -29.86
N TYR A 63 -16.00 -10.07 -29.34
CA TYR A 63 -16.74 -9.80 -28.10
C TYR A 63 -15.82 -9.74 -26.88
N THR A 64 -14.76 -10.54 -26.84
CA THR A 64 -13.82 -10.53 -25.71
C THR A 64 -12.96 -9.27 -25.71
N GLU A 65 -12.54 -8.78 -26.88
CA GLU A 65 -11.80 -7.52 -27.05
C GLU A 65 -12.66 -6.31 -26.67
N GLN A 66 -13.96 -6.35 -26.99
CA GLN A 66 -14.94 -5.37 -26.53
C GLN A 66 -15.25 -5.46 -25.02
N GLY A 67 -14.63 -6.41 -24.29
CA GLY A 67 -14.75 -6.52 -22.84
C GLY A 67 -15.98 -7.30 -22.36
N TYR A 68 -16.73 -7.95 -23.25
CA TYR A 68 -17.85 -8.79 -22.86
C TYR A 68 -17.37 -10.11 -22.22
N ARG A 69 -18.13 -10.58 -21.23
CA ARG A 69 -17.99 -11.92 -20.68
C ARG A 69 -18.79 -12.90 -21.53
N VAL A 70 -18.08 -13.83 -22.17
CA VAL A 70 -18.68 -14.81 -23.07
C VAL A 70 -18.75 -16.19 -22.41
N ILE A 71 -19.93 -16.82 -22.42
CA ILE A 71 -20.17 -18.18 -21.94
C ILE A 71 -20.69 -19.01 -23.10
N ALA A 72 -20.14 -20.19 -23.34
CA ALA A 72 -20.69 -21.11 -24.34
C ALA A 72 -21.65 -22.11 -23.70
N VAL A 73 -22.62 -22.56 -24.49
CA VAL A 73 -23.61 -23.56 -24.08
C VAL A 73 -23.65 -24.69 -25.10
N GLY A 74 -23.66 -25.92 -24.60
CA GLY A 74 -23.86 -27.11 -25.41
C GLY A 74 -24.95 -27.99 -24.81
N ARG A 75 -25.57 -28.84 -25.63
CA ARG A 75 -26.52 -29.85 -25.17
C ARG A 75 -26.17 -31.25 -25.67
N ARG A 76 -26.68 -32.27 -25.02
CA ARG A 76 -26.63 -33.64 -25.52
C ARG A 76 -27.89 -34.41 -25.13
N THR A 77 -28.49 -35.07 -26.10
CA THR A 77 -29.61 -35.98 -25.86
C THR A 77 -29.07 -37.35 -25.45
N LEU A 78 -29.58 -37.86 -24.33
CA LEU A 78 -29.27 -39.17 -23.77
C LEU A 78 -30.47 -40.08 -24.00
N SER A 79 -30.58 -40.60 -25.22
CA SER A 79 -31.63 -41.54 -25.61
C SER A 79 -31.47 -42.89 -24.89
N GLU A 80 -32.59 -43.58 -24.65
CA GLU A 80 -32.62 -44.96 -24.11
C GLU A 80 -31.90 -45.17 -22.75
N THR A 81 -31.81 -44.13 -21.93
CA THR A 81 -31.10 -44.19 -20.64
C THR A 81 -32.09 -44.23 -19.47
N SER A 82 -31.98 -45.21 -18.57
CA SER A 82 -32.84 -45.28 -17.38
C SER A 82 -32.42 -44.28 -16.30
N TYR A 83 -33.36 -43.88 -15.43
CA TYR A 83 -33.09 -42.98 -14.30
C TYR A 83 -31.97 -43.49 -13.38
N THR A 84 -31.97 -44.79 -13.07
CA THR A 84 -30.94 -45.44 -12.24
C THR A 84 -29.57 -45.45 -12.90
N LYS A 85 -29.49 -45.46 -14.24
CA LYS A 85 -28.22 -45.38 -14.98
C LYS A 85 -27.65 -43.97 -14.92
N ILE A 86 -28.49 -42.94 -15.03
CA ILE A 86 -28.06 -41.52 -14.97
C ILE A 86 -27.44 -41.18 -13.62
N GLN A 87 -28.01 -41.64 -12.51
CA GLN A 87 -27.46 -41.38 -11.18
C GLN A 87 -26.08 -42.04 -10.95
N ARG A 88 -25.73 -43.06 -11.74
CA ARG A 88 -24.45 -43.78 -11.66
C ARG A 88 -23.44 -43.36 -12.73
N MET A 89 -23.84 -42.53 -13.69
CA MET A 89 -22.95 -42.06 -14.74
C MET A 89 -21.91 -41.11 -14.17
N ARG A 90 -20.66 -41.28 -14.58
CA ARG A 90 -19.61 -40.33 -14.25
C ARG A 90 -19.72 -39.13 -15.17
N ARG A 91 -19.28 -37.98 -14.67
CA ARG A 91 -19.32 -36.69 -15.37
C ARG A 91 -18.75 -36.77 -16.80
N GLU A 92 -17.62 -37.45 -16.96
CA GLU A 92 -16.92 -37.66 -18.24
C GLU A 92 -17.74 -38.43 -19.28
N ASP A 93 -18.59 -39.35 -18.83
CA ASP A 93 -19.42 -40.18 -19.72
C ASP A 93 -20.58 -39.37 -20.32
N VAL A 94 -21.05 -38.36 -19.56
CA VAL A 94 -22.17 -37.49 -19.96
C VAL A 94 -21.68 -36.28 -20.76
N GLU A 95 -20.60 -35.62 -20.31
CA GLU A 95 -20.03 -34.41 -20.90
C GLU A 95 -19.08 -34.69 -22.09
N ARG A 96 -19.59 -35.31 -23.16
CA ARG A 96 -18.86 -35.53 -24.43
C ARG A 96 -19.80 -35.48 -25.63
N ASP A 97 -19.28 -35.30 -26.84
CA ASP A 97 -20.05 -35.32 -28.09
C ASP A 97 -21.29 -34.42 -28.07
N MET A 98 -21.18 -33.23 -27.48
CA MET A 98 -22.29 -32.29 -27.32
C MET A 98 -22.60 -31.54 -28.62
N GLU A 99 -23.85 -31.20 -28.86
CA GLU A 99 -24.26 -30.22 -29.86
C GLU A 99 -23.99 -28.82 -29.31
N PHE A 100 -23.17 -28.04 -30.01
CA PHE A 100 -22.92 -26.65 -29.68
C PHE A 100 -24.17 -25.81 -30.00
N LEU A 101 -24.69 -25.07 -29.02
CA LEU A 101 -25.90 -24.28 -29.20
C LEU A 101 -25.62 -22.81 -29.49
N GLY A 102 -24.58 -22.25 -28.87
CA GLY A 102 -24.25 -20.85 -29.03
C GLY A 102 -23.49 -20.25 -27.86
N MET A 103 -23.29 -18.92 -27.95
CA MET A 103 -22.66 -18.10 -26.92
C MET A 103 -23.67 -17.17 -26.25
N ILE A 104 -23.54 -17.00 -24.95
CA ILE A 104 -24.22 -15.98 -24.15
C ILE A 104 -23.21 -14.88 -23.89
N ILE A 105 -23.55 -13.67 -24.32
CA ILE A 105 -22.74 -12.47 -24.18
C ILE A 105 -23.29 -11.68 -23.00
N LEU A 106 -22.44 -11.41 -22.01
CA LEU A 106 -22.77 -10.67 -20.81
C LEU A 106 -21.90 -9.42 -20.77
N GLU A 107 -22.53 -8.26 -20.66
CA GLU A 107 -21.83 -7.00 -20.44
C GLU A 107 -21.52 -6.86 -18.94
N ASN A 108 -20.25 -6.77 -18.57
CA ASN A 108 -19.85 -6.51 -17.19
C ASN A 108 -19.53 -5.02 -17.06
N ARG A 109 -20.53 -4.22 -16.71
CA ARG A 109 -20.36 -2.78 -16.58
C ARG A 109 -19.53 -2.43 -15.36
N LEU A 110 -18.64 -1.46 -15.54
CA LEU A 110 -17.96 -0.83 -14.42
C LEU A 110 -18.96 -0.19 -13.47
N LYS A 111 -18.69 -0.31 -12.17
CA LYS A 111 -19.43 0.45 -11.16
C LYS A 111 -19.06 1.94 -11.31
N PRO A 112 -20.01 2.87 -11.22
CA PRO A 112 -19.77 4.29 -11.49
C PRO A 112 -18.70 4.91 -10.57
N GLU A 113 -18.48 4.35 -9.39
CA GLU A 113 -17.47 4.81 -8.43
C GLU A 113 -16.05 4.36 -8.80
N THR A 114 -15.87 3.43 -9.74
CA THR A 114 -14.58 2.79 -10.03
C THR A 114 -13.59 3.78 -10.63
N GLU A 115 -13.95 4.42 -11.74
CA GLU A 115 -13.10 5.38 -12.44
C GLU A 115 -12.64 6.56 -11.55
N PRO A 116 -13.53 7.26 -10.80
CA PRO A 116 -13.08 8.36 -9.94
C PRO A 116 -12.15 7.88 -8.81
N VAL A 117 -12.38 6.70 -8.23
CA VAL A 117 -11.50 6.15 -7.19
C VAL A 117 -10.12 5.81 -7.76
N ILE A 118 -10.07 5.14 -8.91
CA ILE A 118 -8.81 4.81 -9.60
C ILE A 118 -8.04 6.09 -9.95
N GLY A 119 -8.74 7.14 -10.42
CA GLY A 119 -8.16 8.45 -10.67
C GLY A 119 -7.50 9.06 -9.43
N VAL A 120 -8.17 9.02 -8.28
CA VAL A 120 -7.61 9.51 -6.99
C VAL A 120 -6.36 8.73 -6.58
N LEU A 121 -6.37 7.40 -6.73
CA LEU A 121 -5.21 6.56 -6.38
C LEU A 121 -4.03 6.79 -7.33
N LYS A 122 -4.28 6.98 -8.64
CA LYS A 122 -3.25 7.35 -9.62
C LYS A 122 -2.64 8.73 -9.34
N GLN A 123 -3.46 9.73 -9.01
CA GLN A 123 -2.98 11.07 -8.64
C GLN A 123 -2.07 11.03 -7.40
N ALA A 124 -2.32 10.10 -6.48
CA ALA A 124 -1.49 9.82 -5.32
C ALA A 124 -0.24 8.96 -5.62
N CYS A 125 0.06 8.70 -6.91
CA CYS A 125 1.19 7.91 -7.38
C CYS A 125 1.22 6.46 -6.83
N MET A 126 0.04 5.86 -6.59
CA MET A 126 -0.05 4.45 -6.19
C MET A 126 0.03 3.53 -7.40
N LYS A 127 0.78 2.43 -7.28
CA LYS A 127 0.76 1.36 -8.28
C LYS A 127 -0.55 0.58 -8.14
N LEU A 128 -1.28 0.49 -9.26
CA LEU A 128 -2.52 -0.27 -9.34
C LEU A 128 -2.28 -1.55 -10.13
N VAL A 129 -2.78 -2.67 -9.61
CA VAL A 129 -2.65 -3.98 -10.23
C VAL A 129 -4.01 -4.67 -10.19
N MET A 130 -4.46 -5.16 -11.35
CA MET A 130 -5.65 -6.00 -11.47
C MET A 130 -5.26 -7.48 -11.42
N ILE A 131 -5.90 -8.26 -10.57
CA ILE A 131 -5.67 -9.70 -10.43
C ILE A 131 -7.02 -10.42 -10.52
N THR A 132 -7.24 -11.17 -11.60
CA THR A 132 -8.56 -11.78 -11.89
C THR A 132 -8.45 -13.23 -12.35
N GLY A 133 -9.54 -13.98 -12.16
CA GLY A 133 -9.73 -15.32 -12.71
C GLY A 133 -10.29 -15.33 -14.15
N ASP A 134 -10.72 -14.15 -14.65
CA ASP A 134 -11.30 -14.02 -15.99
C ASP A 134 -10.25 -14.05 -17.11
N ASN A 135 -10.73 -14.06 -18.36
CA ASN A 135 -9.88 -14.01 -19.55
C ASN A 135 -9.03 -12.72 -19.55
N ILE A 136 -7.76 -12.85 -19.96
CA ILE A 136 -6.81 -11.75 -20.02
C ILE A 136 -7.29 -10.62 -20.94
N LEU A 137 -7.92 -10.93 -22.07
CA LEU A 137 -8.40 -9.92 -23.02
C LEU A 137 -9.51 -9.05 -22.40
N THR A 138 -10.50 -9.69 -21.74
CA THR A 138 -11.54 -8.99 -20.98
C THR A 138 -10.95 -8.14 -19.86
N ALA A 139 -9.99 -8.70 -19.11
CA ALA A 139 -9.33 -7.99 -18.03
C ALA A 139 -8.55 -6.75 -18.52
N VAL A 140 -7.87 -6.85 -19.65
CA VAL A 140 -7.15 -5.73 -20.27
C VAL A 140 -8.12 -4.65 -20.77
N SER A 141 -9.25 -5.04 -21.36
CA SER A 141 -10.29 -4.11 -21.79
C SER A 141 -10.85 -3.31 -20.60
N VAL A 142 -11.24 -4.00 -19.52
CA VAL A 142 -11.70 -3.38 -18.27
C VAL A 142 -10.62 -2.50 -17.63
N ALA A 143 -9.36 -2.94 -17.65
CA ALA A 143 -8.24 -2.18 -17.10
C ALA A 143 -7.96 -0.88 -17.88
N LYS A 144 -8.20 -0.86 -19.20
CA LYS A 144 -8.14 0.36 -20.02
C LYS A 144 -9.32 1.27 -19.72
N GLU A 145 -10.54 0.72 -19.63
CA GLU A 145 -11.76 1.47 -19.36
C GLU A 145 -11.71 2.18 -17.99
N CYS A 146 -11.28 1.48 -16.92
CA CYS A 146 -11.15 2.08 -15.60
C CYS A 146 -9.84 2.88 -15.40
N SER A 147 -9.06 3.07 -16.47
CA SER A 147 -7.78 3.78 -16.43
C SER A 147 -6.74 3.19 -15.48
N ILE A 148 -6.73 1.87 -15.20
CA ILE A 148 -5.56 1.20 -14.60
C ILE A 148 -4.40 1.23 -15.61
N ILE A 149 -4.69 0.93 -16.87
CA ILE A 149 -3.81 1.17 -18.02
C ILE A 149 -4.25 2.48 -18.65
N ALA A 150 -3.36 3.47 -18.73
CA ALA A 150 -3.67 4.76 -19.34
C ALA A 150 -3.72 4.66 -20.88
N PRO A 151 -4.46 5.54 -21.59
CA PRO A 151 -4.59 5.48 -23.05
C PRO A 151 -3.27 5.56 -23.84
N GLY A 152 -2.21 6.16 -23.26
CA GLY A 152 -0.88 6.24 -23.86
C GLY A 152 0.09 5.13 -23.44
N GLU A 153 -0.32 4.22 -22.54
CA GLU A 153 0.53 3.12 -22.06
C GLU A 153 0.47 1.92 -23.01
N THR A 154 1.62 1.45 -23.47
CA THR A 154 1.73 0.27 -24.32
C THR A 154 1.52 -1.00 -23.50
N VAL A 155 0.62 -1.86 -23.96
CA VAL A 155 0.37 -3.17 -23.33
C VAL A 155 1.31 -4.20 -23.95
N VAL A 156 2.13 -4.81 -23.10
CA VAL A 156 3.05 -5.90 -23.47
C VAL A 156 2.52 -7.19 -22.86
N ASP A 157 2.05 -8.11 -23.72
CA ASP A 157 1.64 -9.44 -23.32
C ASP A 157 2.86 -10.34 -23.14
N VAL A 158 2.97 -10.94 -21.96
CA VAL A 158 4.05 -11.85 -21.60
C VAL A 158 3.51 -13.27 -21.64
N SER A 159 4.03 -14.05 -22.61
CA SER A 159 3.73 -15.47 -22.73
C SER A 159 4.99 -16.30 -22.51
N ALA A 160 4.84 -17.45 -21.86
CA ALA A 160 5.96 -18.33 -21.55
C ALA A 160 5.58 -19.77 -21.87
N VAL A 161 6.49 -20.47 -22.53
CA VAL A 161 6.34 -21.88 -22.89
C VAL A 161 7.24 -22.69 -21.95
N PRO A 162 6.68 -23.69 -21.24
CA PRO A 162 7.45 -24.52 -20.32
C PRO A 162 8.50 -25.35 -21.08
N LYS A 163 9.51 -25.83 -20.36
CA LYS A 163 10.50 -26.76 -20.91
C LYS A 163 9.81 -28.05 -21.39
N VAL A 164 10.00 -28.40 -22.65
CA VAL A 164 9.52 -29.68 -23.21
C VAL A 164 10.72 -30.47 -23.72
N LYS A 165 11.06 -31.56 -23.01
CA LYS A 165 12.16 -32.50 -23.30
C LYS A 165 13.47 -31.81 -23.75
N ASP A 166 13.65 -31.58 -25.06
CA ASP A 166 14.86 -31.02 -25.69
C ASP A 166 14.80 -29.51 -25.96
N THR A 167 13.67 -28.85 -25.67
CA THR A 167 13.53 -27.40 -25.83
C THR A 167 13.56 -26.71 -24.47
N PRO A 168 14.47 -25.73 -24.25
CA PRO A 168 14.46 -24.94 -23.02
C PRO A 168 13.16 -24.13 -22.95
N ALA A 169 12.75 -23.74 -21.73
CA ALA A 169 11.65 -22.81 -21.57
C ALA A 169 11.96 -21.52 -22.35
N ARG A 170 10.94 -20.88 -22.92
CA ARG A 170 11.09 -19.62 -23.69
C ARG A 170 10.02 -18.64 -23.26
N ILE A 171 10.38 -17.36 -23.27
CA ILE A 171 9.50 -16.24 -22.95
C ILE A 171 9.37 -15.33 -24.17
N PHE A 172 8.17 -14.82 -24.41
CA PHE A 172 7.83 -13.96 -25.54
C PHE A 172 7.13 -12.71 -25.02
N TYR A 173 7.47 -11.57 -25.62
CA TYR A 173 6.89 -10.26 -25.32
C TYR A 173 6.20 -9.75 -26.58
N THR A 174 4.87 -9.71 -26.58
CA THR A 174 4.08 -9.27 -27.74
C THR A 174 3.44 -7.91 -27.44
N SER A 175 3.60 -6.93 -28.34
CA SER A 175 2.93 -5.63 -28.22
C SER A 175 1.62 -5.62 -29.03
N SER A 176 0.60 -4.94 -28.50
CA SER A 176 -0.72 -4.79 -29.14
C SER A 176 -0.81 -3.59 -30.10
N THR A 177 0.20 -2.74 -30.16
CA THR A 177 0.29 -1.68 -31.18
C THR A 177 0.76 -2.29 -32.50
N GLU A 178 -0.09 -2.22 -33.53
CA GLU A 178 0.37 -2.36 -34.91
C GLU A 178 1.58 -1.44 -35.09
N VAL A 179 2.71 -2.06 -35.43
CA VAL A 179 3.94 -1.36 -35.76
C VAL A 179 3.60 -0.47 -36.96
N ILE A 180 3.50 0.84 -36.75
CA ILE A 180 3.32 1.80 -37.85
C ILE A 180 4.48 1.56 -38.83
N PRO A 181 4.22 1.14 -40.08
CA PRO A 181 5.29 0.91 -41.04
C PRO A 181 5.95 2.25 -41.35
N THR A 182 7.21 2.44 -40.95
CA THR A 182 7.99 3.56 -41.46
C THR A 182 8.24 3.37 -42.97
N PRO A 183 8.26 4.43 -43.80
CA PRO A 183 8.29 4.32 -45.27
C PRO A 183 9.59 3.78 -45.89
N LYS A 184 10.47 3.16 -45.10
CA LYS A 184 11.71 2.52 -45.56
C LYS A 184 11.93 1.31 -44.67
N GLY A 185 11.84 0.10 -45.22
CA GLY A 185 11.90 -1.20 -44.53
C GLY A 185 13.18 -1.50 -43.74
N GLN A 186 13.59 -0.61 -42.86
CA GLN A 186 14.54 -0.84 -41.78
C GLN A 186 13.72 -0.90 -40.48
N TYR A 187 13.50 -2.13 -40.01
CA TYR A 187 13.07 -2.38 -38.65
C TYR A 187 14.21 -1.92 -37.75
N ASP A 188 14.01 -0.83 -37.01
CA ASP A 188 14.92 -0.49 -35.93
C ASP A 188 14.62 -1.44 -34.76
N VAL A 189 15.35 -2.56 -34.73
CA VAL A 189 15.29 -3.55 -33.64
C VAL A 189 15.81 -2.96 -32.32
N GLU A 190 16.48 -1.81 -32.35
CA GLU A 190 16.97 -1.06 -31.18
C GLU A 190 16.01 0.05 -30.73
N ALA A 191 14.98 0.39 -31.51
CA ALA A 191 13.89 1.26 -31.10
C ALA A 191 12.92 0.47 -30.22
N GLY A 192 13.37 0.12 -29.01
CA GLY A 192 12.48 -0.40 -27.97
C GLY A 192 11.24 0.48 -27.82
N ILE A 193 10.11 -0.13 -27.43
CA ILE A 193 8.87 0.59 -27.08
C ILE A 193 9.28 1.78 -26.21
N GLY A 194 8.87 3.00 -26.60
CA GLY A 194 9.25 4.26 -25.94
C GLY A 194 9.43 4.08 -24.43
N GLN A 195 10.68 4.21 -24.00
CA GLN A 195 11.32 3.48 -22.88
C GLN A 195 10.65 3.55 -21.50
N ASP A 196 9.61 4.37 -21.31
CA ASP A 196 9.03 4.63 -20.00
C ASP A 196 7.56 4.26 -19.84
N ASN A 197 6.82 4.00 -20.93
CA ASN A 197 5.35 3.97 -20.87
C ASN A 197 4.72 2.63 -21.29
N PHE A 198 5.21 1.52 -20.74
CA PHE A 198 4.63 0.19 -20.96
C PHE A 198 4.17 -0.49 -19.67
N LYS A 199 3.23 -1.44 -19.81
CA LYS A 199 2.74 -2.30 -18.72
C LYS A 199 2.69 -3.75 -19.16
N PHE A 200 3.06 -4.66 -18.26
CA PHE A 200 2.93 -6.09 -18.50
C PHE A 200 1.54 -6.61 -18.18
N VAL A 201 1.10 -7.50 -19.05
CA VAL A 201 -0.10 -8.32 -18.85
C VAL A 201 0.30 -9.78 -19.04
N LEU A 202 -0.23 -10.66 -18.20
CA LEU A 202 0.08 -12.09 -18.29
C LEU A 202 -1.00 -12.97 -17.68
N THR A 203 -0.97 -14.24 -18.05
CA THR A 203 -1.88 -15.26 -17.52
C THR A 203 -1.27 -16.01 -16.34
N GLY A 204 -2.11 -16.63 -15.51
CA GLY A 204 -1.67 -17.52 -14.44
C GLY A 204 -0.82 -18.71 -14.92
N LYS A 205 -1.00 -19.18 -16.16
CA LYS A 205 -0.12 -20.21 -16.76
C LYS A 205 1.28 -19.66 -17.00
N THR A 206 1.38 -18.47 -17.62
CA THR A 206 2.66 -17.77 -17.81
C THR A 206 3.34 -17.52 -16.47
N TRP A 207 2.60 -17.03 -15.47
CA TRP A 207 3.13 -16.77 -14.12
C TRP A 207 3.80 -18.01 -13.51
N ALA A 208 3.15 -19.18 -13.61
CA ALA A 208 3.71 -20.43 -13.09
C ALA A 208 5.05 -20.80 -13.78
N VAL A 209 5.10 -20.70 -15.11
CA VAL A 209 6.32 -21.02 -15.88
C VAL A 209 7.45 -20.05 -15.53
N ILE A 210 7.15 -18.75 -15.41
CA ILE A 210 8.16 -17.73 -15.07
C ILE A 210 8.71 -17.98 -13.67
N ARG A 211 7.84 -18.27 -12.70
CA ARG A 211 8.29 -18.52 -11.33
C ARG A 211 9.17 -19.78 -11.22
N GLU A 212 8.90 -20.81 -12.01
CA GLU A 212 9.67 -22.05 -12.00
C GLU A 212 10.97 -21.96 -12.82
N SER A 213 10.91 -21.38 -14.01
CA SER A 213 12.00 -21.42 -15.00
C SER A 213 12.81 -20.12 -15.10
N PHE A 214 12.25 -18.99 -14.68
CA PHE A 214 12.83 -17.64 -14.80
C PHE A 214 12.60 -16.75 -13.56
N PRO A 215 12.96 -17.22 -12.35
CA PRO A 215 12.70 -16.48 -11.11
C PRO A 215 13.36 -15.10 -11.08
N GLU A 216 14.46 -14.89 -11.81
CA GLU A 216 15.16 -13.61 -11.95
C GLU A 216 14.32 -12.52 -12.64
N LEU A 217 13.29 -12.90 -13.41
CA LEU A 217 12.41 -11.95 -14.10
C LEU A 217 11.22 -11.51 -13.24
N LEU A 218 10.90 -12.22 -12.16
CA LEU A 218 9.78 -11.90 -11.28
C LEU A 218 9.84 -10.45 -10.74
N PRO A 219 10.99 -9.93 -10.27
CA PRO A 219 11.08 -8.53 -9.82
C PRO A 219 10.65 -7.53 -10.90
N ARG A 220 11.07 -7.76 -12.15
CA ARG A 220 10.79 -6.89 -13.29
C ARG A 220 9.31 -6.92 -13.67
N ILE A 221 8.76 -8.13 -13.74
CA ILE A 221 7.34 -8.37 -14.07
C ILE A 221 6.44 -7.80 -12.97
N CYS A 222 6.73 -8.03 -11.69
CA CYS A 222 5.98 -7.46 -10.59
C CYS A 222 6.05 -5.93 -10.59
N THR A 223 7.20 -5.33 -10.95
CA THR A 223 7.38 -3.87 -10.95
C THR A 223 6.58 -3.16 -12.05
N LYS A 224 6.50 -3.71 -13.28
CA LYS A 224 5.72 -3.11 -14.39
C LYS A 224 4.39 -3.81 -14.73
N GLY A 225 4.07 -4.91 -14.05
CA GLY A 225 2.81 -5.63 -14.20
C GLY A 225 1.61 -4.80 -13.81
N ALA A 226 0.59 -4.81 -14.67
CA ALA A 226 -0.69 -4.12 -14.46
C ALA A 226 -1.87 -5.10 -14.38
N VAL A 227 -1.87 -6.17 -15.17
CA VAL A 227 -3.01 -7.12 -15.22
C VAL A 227 -2.52 -8.56 -15.20
N PHE A 228 -3.05 -9.34 -14.26
CA PHE A 228 -2.79 -10.76 -14.12
C PHE A 228 -4.13 -11.51 -14.25
N GLY A 229 -4.35 -12.13 -15.41
CA GLY A 229 -5.59 -12.82 -15.76
C GLY A 229 -5.50 -14.34 -15.57
N ARG A 230 -6.65 -15.03 -15.50
CA ARG A 230 -6.74 -16.49 -15.25
C ARG A 230 -5.89 -16.96 -14.06
N MET A 231 -5.80 -16.17 -13.00
CA MET A 231 -5.03 -16.48 -11.79
C MET A 231 -5.83 -17.40 -10.85
N THR A 232 -5.18 -18.45 -10.32
CA THR A 232 -5.75 -19.25 -9.22
C THR A 232 -5.66 -18.50 -7.90
N SER A 233 -6.47 -18.89 -6.91
CA SER A 233 -6.45 -18.29 -5.56
C SER A 233 -5.05 -18.25 -4.94
N GLU A 234 -4.30 -19.36 -5.06
CA GLU A 234 -2.92 -19.46 -4.61
C GLU A 234 -1.99 -18.50 -5.37
N GLN A 235 -2.14 -18.37 -6.69
CA GLN A 235 -1.32 -17.46 -7.49
C GLN A 235 -1.55 -15.99 -7.12
N LYS A 236 -2.78 -15.61 -6.75
CA LYS A 236 -3.06 -14.26 -6.24
C LYS A 236 -2.26 -13.98 -4.98
N GLN A 237 -2.23 -14.94 -4.05
CA GLN A 237 -1.45 -14.84 -2.82
C GLN A 237 0.05 -14.76 -3.11
N GLN A 238 0.57 -15.59 -4.02
CA GLN A 238 1.98 -15.57 -4.43
C GLN A 238 2.38 -14.18 -4.97
N LEU A 239 1.58 -13.59 -5.86
CA LEU A 239 1.85 -12.26 -6.40
C LEU A 239 1.89 -11.16 -5.31
N VAL A 240 0.98 -11.22 -4.33
CA VAL A 240 1.00 -10.30 -3.18
C VAL A 240 2.32 -10.44 -2.40
N GLN A 241 2.77 -11.67 -2.13
CA GLN A 241 4.02 -11.93 -1.42
C GLN A 241 5.25 -11.47 -2.19
N GLU A 242 5.29 -11.67 -3.51
CA GLU A 242 6.38 -11.18 -4.36
C GLU A 242 6.46 -9.65 -4.34
N LEU A 243 5.32 -8.95 -4.42
CA LEU A 243 5.27 -7.49 -4.28
C LEU A 243 5.79 -7.04 -2.91
N GLN A 244 5.42 -7.72 -1.83
CA GLN A 244 5.94 -7.45 -0.49
C GLN A 244 7.46 -7.68 -0.41
N GLY A 245 7.96 -8.75 -1.02
CA GLY A 245 9.39 -9.09 -1.08
C GLY A 245 10.24 -8.04 -1.83
N LEU A 246 9.64 -7.27 -2.73
CA LEU A 246 10.26 -6.12 -3.40
C LEU A 246 10.24 -4.83 -2.59
N GLY A 247 9.60 -4.82 -1.41
CA GLY A 247 9.47 -3.66 -0.55
C GLY A 247 8.19 -2.83 -0.78
N TYR A 248 7.21 -3.33 -1.52
CA TYR A 248 5.91 -2.66 -1.62
C TYR A 248 5.06 -2.90 -0.37
N TYR A 249 4.40 -1.85 0.11
CA TYR A 249 3.24 -2.00 1.00
C TYR A 249 2.00 -2.29 0.16
N VAL A 250 1.54 -3.55 0.23
CA VAL A 250 0.42 -4.04 -0.57
C VAL A 250 -0.90 -3.95 0.20
N ALA A 251 -1.88 -3.26 -0.39
CA ALA A 251 -3.28 -3.35 -0.01
C ALA A 251 -4.04 -4.18 -1.07
N MET A 252 -4.87 -5.11 -0.63
CA MET A 252 -5.68 -5.97 -1.49
C MET A 252 -7.16 -5.72 -1.23
N CYS A 253 -7.95 -5.55 -2.28
CA CYS A 253 -9.40 -5.50 -2.20
C CYS A 253 -10.03 -6.63 -3.02
N GLY A 254 -11.02 -7.31 -2.45
CA GLY A 254 -11.71 -8.43 -3.10
C GLY A 254 -13.03 -8.74 -2.41
N ASP A 255 -13.89 -9.49 -3.07
CA ASP A 255 -15.21 -9.89 -2.59
C ASP A 255 -15.39 -11.41 -2.51
N GLY A 256 -14.68 -12.17 -3.34
CA GLY A 256 -14.83 -13.62 -3.44
C GLY A 256 -14.00 -14.44 -2.44
N ALA A 257 -14.46 -15.66 -2.17
CA ALA A 257 -13.70 -16.65 -1.40
C ALA A 257 -12.32 -16.98 -2.03
N ASN A 258 -12.21 -16.82 -3.35
CA ASN A 258 -10.95 -16.99 -4.09
C ASN A 258 -9.89 -15.94 -3.74
N ASP A 259 -10.26 -14.84 -3.07
CA ASP A 259 -9.35 -13.77 -2.68
C ASP A 259 -8.87 -13.87 -1.24
N CYS A 260 -9.42 -14.80 -0.43
CA CYS A 260 -9.12 -14.92 1.00
C CYS A 260 -7.62 -15.05 1.30
N GLY A 261 -6.90 -15.88 0.54
CA GLY A 261 -5.46 -16.06 0.71
C GLY A 261 -4.66 -14.77 0.44
N ALA A 262 -5.03 -14.03 -0.61
CA ALA A 262 -4.40 -12.77 -0.98
C ALA A 262 -4.77 -11.63 0.00
N LEU A 263 -6.02 -11.56 0.43
CA LEU A 263 -6.50 -10.59 1.44
C LEU A 263 -5.76 -10.75 2.76
N LYS A 264 -5.55 -12.00 3.19
CA LYS A 264 -4.82 -12.31 4.42
C LYS A 264 -3.31 -12.07 4.31
N ALA A 265 -2.73 -12.31 3.13
CA ALA A 265 -1.30 -12.09 2.91
C ALA A 265 -0.93 -10.60 2.78
N ALA A 266 -1.84 -9.77 2.27
CA ALA A 266 -1.63 -8.33 2.12
C ALA A 266 -1.41 -7.65 3.47
N HIS A 267 -0.65 -6.53 3.47
CA HIS A 267 -0.51 -5.72 4.69
C HIS A 267 -1.85 -5.13 5.13
N VAL A 268 -2.71 -4.82 4.16
CA VAL A 268 -4.07 -4.35 4.39
C VAL A 268 -5.02 -5.11 3.46
N GLY A 269 -5.81 -6.03 4.00
CA GLY A 269 -6.90 -6.70 3.30
C GLY A 269 -8.23 -5.97 3.51
N ILE A 270 -8.94 -5.63 2.42
CA ILE A 270 -10.25 -4.99 2.42
C ILE A 270 -11.26 -5.91 1.71
N SER A 271 -12.18 -6.50 2.47
CA SER A 271 -13.32 -7.22 1.88
C SER A 271 -14.39 -6.22 1.42
N LEU A 272 -14.90 -6.38 0.20
CA LEU A 272 -15.99 -5.57 -0.36
C LEU A 272 -17.37 -6.22 -0.16
N SER A 273 -17.45 -7.30 0.63
CA SER A 273 -18.71 -7.95 0.97
C SER A 273 -18.69 -8.54 2.38
N GLU A 274 -19.85 -8.68 3.00
CA GLU A 274 -20.02 -9.35 4.30
C GLU A 274 -19.93 -10.89 4.20
N ALA A 275 -19.70 -11.43 3.00
CA ALA A 275 -19.59 -12.87 2.75
C ALA A 275 -18.34 -13.49 3.38
N GLU A 276 -18.09 -14.79 3.10
CA GLU A 276 -16.99 -15.60 3.67
C GLU A 276 -15.59 -14.95 3.58
N SER A 277 -15.37 -14.05 2.62
CA SER A 277 -14.14 -13.27 2.46
C SER A 277 -13.88 -12.25 3.58
N SER A 278 -14.91 -11.82 4.32
CA SER A 278 -14.79 -10.90 5.45
C SER A 278 -13.93 -11.47 6.59
N VAL A 279 -14.02 -12.78 6.84
CA VAL A 279 -13.28 -13.48 7.90
C VAL A 279 -11.76 -13.38 7.72
N ALA A 280 -11.29 -13.25 6.48
CA ALA A 280 -9.87 -13.18 6.15
C ALA A 280 -9.33 -11.74 6.14
N SER A 281 -10.19 -10.72 6.15
CA SER A 281 -9.82 -9.31 5.97
C SER A 281 -9.82 -8.51 7.27
N ALA A 282 -8.90 -7.55 7.42
CA ALA A 282 -8.88 -6.65 8.57
C ALA A 282 -9.98 -5.57 8.48
N PHE A 283 -10.38 -5.22 7.25
CA PHE A 283 -11.44 -4.25 6.98
C PHE A 283 -12.53 -4.89 6.13
N THR A 284 -13.78 -4.66 6.49
CA THR A 284 -14.95 -5.08 5.71
C THR A 284 -15.79 -3.86 5.36
N SER A 285 -16.05 -3.66 4.07
CA SER A 285 -16.94 -2.63 3.56
C SER A 285 -18.37 -3.15 3.50
N SER A 286 -19.33 -2.34 3.98
CA SER A 286 -20.76 -2.61 3.80
C SER A 286 -21.23 -2.32 2.36
N GLU A 287 -20.50 -1.47 1.64
CA GLU A 287 -20.76 -1.17 0.24
C GLU A 287 -19.91 -2.04 -0.66
N ALA A 288 -20.54 -2.67 -1.65
CA ALA A 288 -19.88 -3.48 -2.65
C ALA A 288 -19.21 -2.63 -3.75
N ASN A 289 -18.42 -1.62 -3.38
CA ASN A 289 -17.65 -0.79 -4.31
C ASN A 289 -16.29 -0.43 -3.69
N ILE A 290 -15.38 0.19 -4.45
CA ILE A 290 -14.03 0.52 -3.98
C ILE A 290 -13.91 1.90 -3.32
N SER A 291 -15.03 2.60 -3.06
CA SER A 291 -15.03 3.95 -2.48
C SER A 291 -14.41 4.01 -1.08
N CYS A 292 -14.42 2.89 -0.36
CA CYS A 292 -13.80 2.75 0.95
C CYS A 292 -12.27 2.84 0.89
N VAL A 293 -11.63 2.50 -0.24
CA VAL A 293 -10.16 2.40 -0.33
C VAL A 293 -9.48 3.75 -0.07
N PRO A 294 -9.84 4.86 -0.75
CA PRO A 294 -9.30 6.18 -0.41
C PRO A 294 -9.58 6.60 1.04
N LYS A 295 -10.73 6.23 1.60
CA LYS A 295 -11.09 6.57 2.99
C LYS A 295 -10.16 5.87 3.99
N VAL A 296 -9.94 4.57 3.81
CA VAL A 296 -9.01 3.78 4.63
C VAL A 296 -7.59 4.35 4.55
N ILE A 297 -7.14 4.72 3.35
CA ILE A 297 -5.82 5.35 3.16
C ILE A 297 -5.73 6.71 3.88
N ARG A 298 -6.76 7.57 3.78
CA ARG A 298 -6.78 8.88 4.45
C ARG A 298 -6.69 8.71 5.97
N GLU A 299 -7.52 7.84 6.54
CA GLU A 299 -7.51 7.56 7.98
C GLU A 299 -6.20 6.92 8.43
N GLY A 300 -5.64 5.99 7.65
CA GLY A 300 -4.34 5.39 7.94
C GLY A 300 -3.19 6.41 7.97
N ARG A 301 -3.16 7.35 7.00
CA ARG A 301 -2.17 8.43 6.97
C ARG A 301 -2.37 9.42 8.12
N ALA A 302 -3.60 9.76 8.45
CA ALA A 302 -3.92 10.63 9.58
C ALA A 302 -3.54 9.98 10.91
N ALA A 303 -3.79 8.68 11.08
CA ALA A 303 -3.40 7.91 12.25
C ALA A 303 -1.87 7.85 12.39
N LEU A 304 -1.14 7.57 11.31
CA LEU A 304 0.33 7.54 11.33
C LEU A 304 0.91 8.92 11.70
N SER A 305 0.38 10.00 11.11
CA SER A 305 0.78 11.37 11.46
C SER A 305 0.45 11.72 12.91
N THR A 306 -0.69 11.24 13.43
CA THR A 306 -1.08 11.41 14.84
C THR A 306 -0.10 10.70 15.76
N SER A 307 0.21 9.43 15.50
CA SER A 307 1.16 8.65 16.30
C SER A 307 2.56 9.27 16.30
N ALA A 308 3.04 9.75 15.15
CA ALA A 308 4.31 10.45 15.06
C ALA A 308 4.33 11.78 15.86
N GLY A 309 3.24 12.54 15.81
CA GLY A 309 3.08 13.77 16.59
C GLY A 309 3.06 13.52 18.10
N ILE A 310 2.27 12.53 18.54
CA ILE A 310 2.23 12.11 19.96
C ILE A 310 3.59 11.60 20.43
N PHE A 311 4.28 10.81 19.61
CA PHE A 311 5.62 10.33 19.95
C PHE A 311 6.60 11.50 20.16
N LYS A 312 6.67 12.45 19.23
CA LYS A 312 7.50 13.66 19.39
C LYS A 312 7.14 14.45 20.64
N PHE A 313 5.83 14.62 20.89
CA PHE A 313 5.34 15.29 22.09
C PHE A 313 5.77 14.57 23.38
N MET A 314 5.65 13.25 23.43
CA MET A 314 6.03 12.47 24.60
C MET A 314 7.52 12.54 24.89
N VAL A 315 8.37 12.38 23.86
CA VAL A 315 9.82 12.49 24.04
C VAL A 315 10.22 13.91 24.45
N ALA A 316 9.64 14.93 23.82
CA ALA A 316 9.94 16.32 24.15
C ALA A 316 9.53 16.67 25.59
N TYR A 317 8.38 16.17 26.07
CA TYR A 317 7.94 16.41 27.45
C TYR A 317 8.93 15.82 28.45
N SER A 318 9.31 14.54 28.30
CA SER A 318 10.20 13.87 29.25
C SER A 318 11.58 14.53 29.29
N LEU A 319 12.10 14.97 28.12
CA LEU A 319 13.35 15.71 28.05
C LEU A 319 13.22 17.11 28.69
N THR A 320 12.10 17.79 28.51
CA THR A 320 11.84 19.10 29.12
C THR A 320 11.82 19.01 30.65
N GLU A 321 11.13 18.01 31.18
CA GLU A 321 11.06 17.75 32.62
C GLU A 321 12.44 17.41 33.19
N PHE A 322 13.17 16.50 32.52
CA PHE A 322 14.54 16.14 32.89
C PHE A 322 15.48 17.35 32.92
N LEU A 323 15.42 18.22 31.91
CA LEU A 323 16.23 19.44 31.87
C LEU A 323 15.84 20.42 32.99
N SER A 324 14.54 20.56 33.28
CA SER A 324 14.05 21.40 34.38
C SER A 324 14.66 20.96 35.70
N VAL A 325 14.66 19.65 35.96
CA VAL A 325 15.25 19.05 37.16
C VAL A 325 16.77 19.25 37.22
N ILE A 326 17.50 19.05 36.11
CA ILE A 326 18.95 19.29 36.05
C ILE A 326 19.29 20.75 36.40
N ILE A 327 18.55 21.71 35.84
CA ILE A 327 18.78 23.14 36.11
C ILE A 327 18.57 23.44 37.60
N LEU A 328 17.55 22.86 38.22
CA LEU A 328 17.27 23.08 39.65
C LEU A 328 18.27 22.38 40.57
N TYR A 329 18.80 21.23 40.16
CA TYR A 329 19.87 20.56 40.91
C TYR A 329 21.14 21.41 41.05
N TYR A 330 21.39 22.35 40.13
CA TYR A 330 22.50 23.30 40.26
C TYR A 330 22.42 24.16 41.55
N VAL A 331 21.21 24.38 42.08
CA VAL A 331 20.97 25.10 43.34
C VAL A 331 20.46 24.18 44.46
N ASP A 332 20.75 22.87 44.40
CA ASP A 332 20.27 21.88 45.38
C ASP A 332 18.73 21.91 45.59
N SER A 333 17.99 22.27 44.54
CA SER A 333 16.52 22.29 44.49
C SER A 333 16.00 21.24 43.51
N ASN A 334 14.69 20.97 43.54
CA ASN A 334 14.01 20.06 42.64
C ASN A 334 12.55 20.53 42.41
N LEU A 335 11.85 19.94 41.44
CA LEU A 335 10.40 20.08 41.32
C LEU A 335 9.70 19.30 42.45
N PHE A 336 8.53 19.80 42.86
CA PHE A 336 7.73 19.19 43.94
C PHE A 336 6.74 18.14 43.40
N ASP A 337 6.30 17.19 44.23
CA ASP A 337 5.42 16.09 43.81
C ASP A 337 4.13 16.56 43.13
N LEU A 338 3.48 17.59 43.67
CA LEU A 338 2.28 18.17 43.06
C LEU A 338 2.58 18.98 41.78
N GLN A 339 3.80 19.51 41.63
CA GLN A 339 4.24 20.15 40.40
C GLN A 339 4.36 19.12 39.28
N PHE A 340 5.00 17.98 39.55
CA PHE A 340 5.07 16.82 38.66
C PHE A 340 3.67 16.31 38.30
N LEU A 341 2.83 16.05 39.31
CA LEU A 341 1.48 15.53 39.11
C LEU A 341 0.62 16.45 38.22
N PHE A 342 0.74 17.76 38.40
CA PHE A 342 0.03 18.73 37.58
C PHE A 342 0.53 18.74 36.13
N ILE A 343 1.84 18.64 35.90
CA ILE A 343 2.40 18.51 34.56
C ILE A 343 1.83 17.25 33.91
N ASP A 344 2.06 16.09 34.52
CA ASP A 344 1.75 14.80 33.91
C ASP A 344 0.26 14.60 33.67
N ILE A 345 -0.58 14.87 34.68
CA ILE A 345 -2.02 14.59 34.58
C ILE A 345 -2.74 15.74 33.90
N CYS A 346 -2.58 16.98 34.40
CA CYS A 346 -3.40 18.10 33.94
C CYS A 346 -2.98 18.61 32.57
N LEU A 347 -1.69 18.52 32.21
CA LEU A 347 -1.21 18.95 30.90
C LEU A 347 -0.97 17.75 29.97
N ILE A 348 -0.08 16.82 30.30
CA ILE A 348 0.39 15.81 29.35
C ILE A 348 -0.71 14.80 28.99
N VAL A 349 -1.32 14.13 29.98
CA VAL A 349 -2.41 13.17 29.75
C VAL A 349 -3.61 13.86 29.09
N ASN A 350 -3.96 15.06 29.55
CA ASN A 350 -5.03 15.86 28.97
C ASN A 350 -4.80 16.13 27.47
N PHE A 351 -3.65 16.71 27.10
CA PHE A 351 -3.37 17.02 25.71
C PHE A 351 -3.24 15.77 24.87
N ALA A 352 -2.55 14.74 25.35
CA ALA A 352 -2.40 13.47 24.63
C ALA A 352 -3.77 12.83 24.30
N PHE A 353 -4.71 12.86 25.24
CA PHE A 353 -6.06 12.33 25.04
C PHE A 353 -6.83 13.07 23.95
N PHE A 354 -6.77 14.40 23.92
CA PHE A 354 -7.46 15.19 22.89
C PHE A 354 -6.68 15.28 21.57
N PHE A 355 -5.37 15.06 21.59
CA PHE A 355 -4.50 15.12 20.43
C PHE A 355 -4.96 14.14 19.34
N GLY A 356 -5.35 12.93 19.72
CA GLY A 356 -5.76 11.89 18.77
C GLY A 356 -7.10 12.14 18.08
N LYS A 357 -7.93 13.06 18.58
CA LYS A 357 -9.29 13.31 18.05
C LYS A 357 -9.32 14.17 16.78
N THR A 358 -8.17 14.66 16.29
CA THR A 358 -8.13 15.43 15.04
C THR A 358 -8.35 14.50 13.85
N GLN A 359 -9.42 14.76 13.10
CA GLN A 359 -9.84 13.95 11.96
C GLN A 359 -8.87 14.03 10.77
N ALA A 360 -8.95 13.03 9.89
CA ALA A 360 -8.26 13.03 8.61
C ALA A 360 -8.69 14.21 7.72
N TYR A 361 -7.74 14.70 6.91
CA TYR A 361 -8.03 15.72 5.92
C TYR A 361 -8.83 15.12 4.75
N ALA A 362 -9.98 15.72 4.44
CA ALA A 362 -10.89 15.21 3.41
C ALA A 362 -10.43 15.51 1.97
N GLY A 363 -9.38 16.32 1.79
CA GLY A 363 -8.91 16.73 0.47
C GLY A 363 -8.22 15.63 -0.35
N PRO A 364 -7.50 16.01 -1.42
CA PRO A 364 -6.83 15.07 -2.30
C PRO A 364 -5.74 14.29 -1.55
N LEU A 365 -5.56 13.03 -1.93
CA LEU A 365 -4.46 12.22 -1.41
C LEU A 365 -3.14 12.76 -1.97
N VAL A 366 -2.25 13.19 -1.07
CA VAL A 366 -0.92 13.67 -1.44
C VAL A 366 -0.03 12.52 -1.90
N LYS A 367 0.92 12.78 -2.81
CA LYS A 367 1.84 11.78 -3.34
C LYS A 367 2.75 11.18 -2.26
N GLU A 368 3.26 12.05 -1.40
CA GLU A 368 4.16 11.65 -0.32
C GLU A 368 3.36 11.04 0.84
N PRO A 369 3.76 9.87 1.37
CA PRO A 369 3.22 9.35 2.62
C PRO A 369 3.84 10.07 3.82
N PRO A 370 3.17 10.04 5.00
CA PRO A 370 3.78 10.48 6.25
C PRO A 370 5.05 9.67 6.57
N LEU A 371 5.93 10.23 7.41
CA LEU A 371 7.12 9.54 7.89
C LEU A 371 6.73 8.23 8.59
N THR A 372 7.27 7.11 8.10
CA THR A 372 6.99 5.76 8.63
C THR A 372 7.89 5.36 9.78
N SER A 373 9.13 5.89 9.82
CA SER A 373 10.09 5.62 10.89
C SER A 373 10.14 6.78 11.89
N LEU A 374 9.80 6.47 13.15
CA LEU A 374 9.83 7.41 14.27
C LEU A 374 11.27 7.76 14.71
N ILE A 375 12.22 6.84 14.51
CA ILE A 375 13.63 7.01 14.83
C ILE A 375 14.40 7.19 13.53
N SER A 376 14.07 8.27 12.82
CA SER A 376 14.78 8.69 11.61
C SER A 376 15.41 10.06 11.82
N PHE A 377 16.29 10.46 10.91
CA PHE A 377 17.04 11.71 11.04
C PHE A 377 16.15 12.95 11.23
N ILE A 378 15.02 13.02 10.52
CA ILE A 378 14.13 14.21 10.58
C ILE A 378 13.45 14.33 11.96
N PRO A 379 12.72 13.33 12.48
CA PRO A 379 12.12 13.41 13.82
C PRO A 379 13.15 13.62 14.93
N LEU A 380 14.33 12.99 14.85
CA LEU A 380 15.38 13.17 15.86
C LEU A 380 15.92 14.59 15.87
N MET A 381 16.21 15.16 14.69
CA MET A 381 16.64 16.56 14.59
C MET A 381 15.55 17.55 15.03
N SER A 382 14.29 17.27 14.72
CA SER A 382 13.13 18.03 15.21
C SER A 382 13.11 18.09 16.73
N ILE A 383 13.16 16.93 17.40
CA ILE A 383 13.18 16.84 18.86
C ILE A 383 14.41 17.55 19.43
N MET A 384 15.59 17.33 18.85
CA MET A 384 16.83 17.94 19.33
C MET A 384 16.78 19.48 19.27
N LEU A 385 16.39 20.07 18.13
CA LEU A 385 16.26 21.52 18.02
C LEU A 385 15.19 22.07 18.98
N HIS A 386 14.07 21.37 19.11
CA HIS A 386 12.99 21.76 20.02
C HIS A 386 13.48 21.81 21.48
N VAL A 387 14.20 20.78 21.92
CA VAL A 387 14.78 20.68 23.26
C VAL A 387 15.84 21.75 23.51
N LEU A 388 16.66 22.12 22.51
CA LEU A 388 17.62 23.20 22.63
C LEU A 388 16.96 24.56 22.86
N VAL A 389 15.86 24.85 22.16
CA VAL A 389 15.07 26.08 22.37
C VAL A 389 14.44 26.08 23.77
N ILE A 390 13.93 24.94 24.23
CA ILE A 390 13.40 24.78 25.59
C ILE A 390 14.48 25.09 26.63
N LEU A 391 15.66 24.46 26.49
CA LEU A 391 16.79 24.64 27.40
C LEU A 391 17.23 26.10 27.48
N ALA A 392 17.38 26.77 26.34
CA ALA A 392 17.80 28.16 26.29
C ALA A 392 16.85 29.09 27.06
N ILE A 393 15.53 28.88 26.92
CA ILE A 393 14.52 29.69 27.60
C ILE A 393 14.46 29.37 29.11
N GLN A 394 14.61 28.10 29.51
CA GLN A 394 14.67 27.74 30.94
C GLN A 394 15.92 28.31 31.63
N ILE A 395 17.09 28.24 30.98
CA ILE A 395 18.32 28.86 31.49
C ILE A 395 18.15 30.38 31.58
N ALA A 396 17.55 31.01 30.57
CA ALA A 396 17.29 32.45 30.59
C ALA A 396 16.41 32.82 31.79
N ALA A 397 15.31 32.10 32.04
CA ALA A 397 14.45 32.33 33.20
C ALA A 397 15.20 32.14 34.54
N PHE A 398 16.00 31.08 34.62
CA PHE A 398 16.80 30.73 35.81
C PHE A 398 17.90 31.76 36.13
N VAL A 399 18.54 32.34 35.12
CA VAL A 399 19.58 33.37 35.32
C VAL A 399 18.94 34.73 35.59
N TRP A 400 17.86 35.07 34.88
CA TRP A 400 17.27 36.40 34.97
C TRP A 400 16.61 36.67 36.32
N VAL A 401 16.00 35.66 36.95
CA VAL A 401 15.42 35.82 38.30
C VAL A 401 16.45 36.28 39.33
N LYS A 402 17.73 35.92 39.16
CA LYS A 402 18.83 36.25 40.07
C LYS A 402 19.29 37.70 39.98
N GLN A 403 18.88 38.43 38.94
CA GLN A 403 19.29 39.82 38.71
C GLN A 403 18.44 40.83 39.49
N PHE A 404 17.32 40.40 40.06
CA PHE A 404 16.40 41.28 40.77
C PHE A 404 16.88 41.61 42.18
N SER A 405 16.63 42.83 42.64
CA SER A 405 17.07 43.31 43.97
C SER A 405 16.41 42.59 45.14
N TRP A 406 15.24 41.99 44.92
CA TRP A 406 14.50 41.20 45.91
C TRP A 406 14.89 39.72 45.92
N TYR A 407 15.76 39.29 45.00
CA TYR A 407 16.22 37.92 44.95
C TYR A 407 17.01 37.57 46.21
N SER A 408 16.64 36.46 46.84
CA SER A 408 17.42 35.85 47.90
C SER A 408 17.89 34.49 47.44
N GLY A 409 19.19 34.21 47.56
CA GLY A 409 19.75 32.90 47.24
C GLY A 409 19.06 31.78 48.02
N TYR A 410 19.01 30.59 47.40
CA TYR A 410 18.38 29.43 48.01
C TYR A 410 18.98 29.09 49.37
N LYS A 411 18.11 28.96 50.37
CA LYS A 411 18.45 28.46 51.71
C LYS A 411 17.82 27.10 51.86
N LYS A 412 18.65 26.06 51.85
CA LYS A 412 18.21 24.66 51.99
C LYS A 412 17.50 24.49 53.32
N LEU A 413 16.18 24.32 53.28
CA LEU A 413 15.35 23.95 54.41
C LEU A 413 15.18 22.42 54.43
N PRO A 414 15.10 21.76 55.60
CA PRO A 414 15.09 20.29 55.70
C PRO A 414 14.00 19.60 54.86
N ASP A 415 12.87 20.28 54.61
CA ASP A 415 11.68 19.71 53.95
C ASP A 415 11.07 20.62 52.87
N SER A 416 11.84 21.56 52.30
CA SER A 416 11.32 22.43 51.24
C SER A 416 12.36 22.75 50.17
N TYR A 417 11.98 22.47 48.93
CA TYR A 417 12.73 22.82 47.72
C TYR A 417 12.32 24.18 47.16
N ALA A 418 11.47 24.92 47.88
CA ALA A 418 10.87 26.16 47.41
C ALA A 418 11.96 27.24 47.21
N CYS A 419 12.07 27.75 46.00
CA CYS A 419 12.98 28.84 45.64
C CYS A 419 12.45 29.64 44.45
N TYR A 420 12.99 30.85 44.25
CA TYR A 420 12.61 31.69 43.12
C TYR A 420 13.01 31.06 41.77
N GLU A 421 14.09 30.29 41.76
CA GLU A 421 14.54 29.53 40.60
C GLU A 421 13.58 28.40 40.23
N ASN A 422 13.07 27.65 41.22
CA ASN A 422 12.05 26.63 41.03
C ASN A 422 10.79 27.28 40.43
N TYR A 423 10.33 28.39 41.01
CA TYR A 423 9.20 29.15 40.47
C TYR A 423 9.43 29.56 39.01
N ALA A 424 10.61 30.10 38.68
CA ALA A 424 10.96 30.56 37.34
C ALA A 424 10.95 29.43 36.30
N VAL A 425 11.67 28.34 36.59
CA VAL A 425 11.80 27.19 35.69
C VAL A 425 10.46 26.47 35.53
N TYR A 426 9.75 26.21 36.63
CA TYR A 426 8.46 25.52 36.60
C TYR A 426 7.40 26.35 35.86
N CYS A 427 7.24 27.64 36.17
CA CYS A 427 6.22 28.46 35.49
C CYS A 427 6.47 28.59 33.99
N VAL A 428 7.73 28.73 33.57
CA VAL A 428 8.07 28.74 32.15
C VAL A 428 7.78 27.38 31.51
N SER A 429 8.16 26.27 32.16
CA SER A 429 7.95 24.93 31.61
C SER A 429 6.48 24.59 31.40
N LEU A 430 5.56 25.06 32.25
CA LEU A 430 4.11 24.93 32.05
C LEU A 430 3.67 25.39 30.64
N PHE A 431 4.16 26.54 30.18
CA PHE A 431 3.85 27.04 28.84
C PHE A 431 4.61 26.31 27.74
N GLN A 432 5.81 25.80 28.02
CA GLN A 432 6.58 24.99 27.06
C GLN A 432 5.87 23.67 26.74
N TYR A 433 5.22 23.03 27.72
CA TYR A 433 4.41 21.82 27.47
C TYR A 433 3.20 22.13 26.58
N ILE A 434 2.49 23.24 26.83
CA ILE A 434 1.37 23.70 26.00
C ILE A 434 1.86 24.01 24.58
N ALA A 435 2.96 24.75 24.44
CA ALA A 435 3.55 25.08 23.15
C ALA A 435 3.97 23.82 22.37
N SER A 436 4.53 22.82 23.04
CA SER A 436 4.92 21.54 22.44
C SER A 436 3.71 20.77 21.91
N ALA A 437 2.61 20.71 22.67
CA ALA A 437 1.37 20.07 22.24
C ALA A 437 0.79 20.72 20.97
N VAL A 438 0.83 22.05 20.88
CA VAL A 438 0.37 22.79 19.69
C VAL A 438 1.32 22.60 18.51
N THR A 439 2.64 22.68 18.74
CA THR A 439 3.67 22.63 17.70
C THR A 439 3.69 21.28 16.99
N PHE A 440 3.63 20.18 17.74
CA PHE A 440 3.62 18.84 17.16
C PHE A 440 2.25 18.40 16.62
N SER A 441 1.18 19.16 16.88
CA SER A 441 -0.14 18.96 16.27
C SER A 441 -0.14 19.44 14.82
N GLN A 442 0.50 18.65 13.96
CA GLN A 442 0.54 18.91 12.53
C GLN A 442 -0.87 18.75 11.93
N GLY A 443 -1.21 19.69 11.03
CA GLY A 443 -2.48 19.72 10.31
C GLY A 443 -2.34 19.16 8.90
N LYS A 444 -2.70 19.98 7.90
CA LYS A 444 -2.55 19.63 6.48
C LYS A 444 -1.11 19.19 6.18
N PRO A 445 -0.88 18.19 5.31
CA PRO A 445 -1.85 17.62 4.36
C PRO A 445 -2.62 16.37 4.83
N TYR A 446 -2.24 15.73 5.95
CA TYR A 446 -2.82 14.44 6.35
C TYR A 446 -3.97 14.56 7.35
N ARG A 447 -3.92 15.57 8.21
CA ARG A 447 -4.92 15.83 9.25
C ARG A 447 -5.58 17.18 9.01
N LYS A 448 -6.77 17.38 9.57
CA LYS A 448 -7.35 18.73 9.64
C LYS A 448 -6.51 19.62 10.57
N GLU A 449 -6.70 20.93 10.44
CA GLU A 449 -6.00 21.91 11.27
C GLU A 449 -6.44 21.81 12.74
N ILE A 450 -5.57 22.23 13.66
CA ILE A 450 -5.81 22.09 15.11
C ILE A 450 -7.13 22.71 15.57
N HIS A 451 -7.52 23.86 15.00
CA HIS A 451 -8.74 24.57 15.36
C HIS A 451 -10.03 23.78 15.07
N THR A 452 -9.98 22.80 14.16
CA THR A 452 -11.11 21.91 13.88
C THR A 452 -11.35 20.89 15.00
N ASN A 453 -10.30 20.59 15.78
CA ASN A 453 -10.42 19.81 17.00
C ASN A 453 -10.79 20.75 18.15
N VAL A 454 -12.10 20.98 18.28
CA VAL A 454 -12.67 21.87 19.30
C VAL A 454 -12.26 21.44 20.71
N ALA A 455 -12.20 20.13 20.98
CA ALA A 455 -11.84 19.61 22.29
C ALA A 455 -10.37 19.94 22.66
N LEU A 456 -9.43 19.70 21.74
CA LEU A 456 -8.03 20.04 21.97
C LEU A 456 -7.82 21.55 22.09
N THR A 457 -8.48 22.32 21.20
CA THR A 457 -8.37 23.79 21.19
C THR A 457 -8.90 24.39 22.49
N LEU A 458 -10.07 23.95 22.94
CA LEU A 458 -10.64 24.37 24.22
C LEU A 458 -9.72 23.99 25.38
N SER A 459 -9.16 22.79 25.36
CA SER A 459 -8.24 22.36 26.42
C SER A 459 -6.97 23.19 26.48
N VAL A 460 -6.36 23.51 25.34
CA VAL A 460 -5.20 24.40 25.26
C VAL A 460 -5.52 25.78 25.81
N VAL A 461 -6.67 26.35 25.46
CA VAL A 461 -7.12 27.67 25.94
C VAL A 461 -7.34 27.65 27.46
N ILE A 462 -8.12 26.68 27.96
CA ILE A 462 -8.40 26.55 29.40
C ILE A 462 -7.12 26.34 30.20
N MET A 463 -6.24 25.43 29.77
CA MET A 463 -4.99 25.15 30.47
C MET A 463 -4.03 26.33 30.43
N THR A 464 -4.01 27.09 29.32
CA THR A 464 -3.23 28.33 29.24
C THR A 464 -3.72 29.37 30.26
N PHE A 465 -5.03 29.53 30.41
CA PHE A 465 -5.59 30.41 31.44
C PHE A 465 -5.26 29.94 32.86
N ILE A 466 -5.37 28.64 33.13
CA ILE A 466 -5.01 28.06 34.44
C ILE A 466 -3.52 28.27 34.75
N CYS A 467 -2.63 28.00 33.79
CA CYS A 467 -1.20 28.23 33.93
C CYS A 467 -0.87 29.71 34.13
N ALA A 468 -1.49 30.61 33.35
CA ALA A 468 -1.35 32.06 33.52
C ALA A 468 -1.81 32.53 34.90
N TYR A 469 -2.94 32.01 35.40
CA TYR A 469 -3.41 32.30 36.76
C TYR A 469 -2.41 31.81 37.82
N LYS A 470 -1.91 30.57 37.70
CA LYS A 470 -0.89 30.01 38.61
C LYS A 470 0.41 30.82 38.62
N THR A 471 0.80 31.41 37.49
CA THR A 471 2.00 32.26 37.39
C THR A 471 1.75 33.68 37.92
N LEU A 472 0.67 34.35 37.51
CA LEU A 472 0.49 35.77 37.82
C LEU A 472 -0.03 36.01 39.25
N TYR A 473 -1.10 35.30 39.63
CA TYR A 473 -1.81 35.58 40.88
C TYR A 473 -2.49 34.31 41.45
N PRO A 474 -1.70 33.29 41.86
CA PRO A 474 -2.24 32.10 42.50
C PRO A 474 -2.87 32.42 43.87
N ALA A 475 -3.97 31.75 44.21
CA ALA A 475 -4.53 31.79 45.55
C ALA A 475 -3.59 31.15 46.59
N GLU A 476 -3.73 31.52 47.87
CA GLU A 476 -2.83 31.09 48.95
C GLU A 476 -2.73 29.57 49.10
N TRP A 477 -3.84 28.85 48.92
CA TRP A 477 -3.82 27.38 48.96
C TRP A 477 -2.97 26.78 47.83
N ILE A 478 -2.94 27.41 46.65
CA ILE A 478 -2.08 26.97 45.54
C ILE A 478 -0.62 27.19 45.92
N LEU A 479 -0.29 28.35 46.51
CA LEU A 479 1.07 28.65 46.97
C LEU A 479 1.55 27.62 48.00
N TYR A 480 0.68 27.27 48.95
CA TYR A 480 0.97 26.29 49.99
C TYR A 480 1.21 24.88 49.43
N TYR A 481 0.26 24.34 48.66
CA TYR A 481 0.35 22.96 48.17
C TYR A 481 1.44 22.79 47.08
N PHE A 482 1.63 23.78 46.21
CA PHE A 482 2.67 23.72 45.16
C PHE A 482 4.03 24.25 45.62
N GLN A 483 4.16 24.64 46.91
CA GLN A 483 5.37 25.21 47.52
C GLN A 483 6.01 26.34 46.70
N TYR A 484 5.20 27.29 46.25
CA TYR A 484 5.67 28.41 45.46
C TYR A 484 6.26 29.52 46.34
N ILE A 485 7.50 29.95 46.03
CA ILE A 485 8.00 31.26 46.48
C ILE A 485 7.70 32.28 45.39
N GLN A 486 6.63 33.06 45.61
CA GLN A 486 6.18 34.02 44.63
C GLN A 486 7.06 35.28 44.63
N PRO A 487 7.45 35.81 43.45
CA PRO A 487 8.07 37.12 43.35
C PRO A 487 7.19 38.20 44.01
N PRO A 488 7.78 39.10 44.82
CA PRO A 488 7.02 40.10 45.56
C PRO A 488 6.34 41.12 44.63
N TYR A 489 6.96 41.41 43.48
CA TYR A 489 6.43 42.34 42.47
C TYR A 489 5.96 41.59 41.21
N PHE A 490 5.21 42.30 40.36
CA PHE A 490 4.69 41.76 39.09
C PHE A 490 5.70 41.75 37.94
N ASP A 491 6.84 42.42 38.12
CA ASP A 491 7.93 42.56 37.16
C ASP A 491 8.34 41.21 36.53
N PHE A 492 8.82 40.27 37.35
CA PHE A 492 9.32 39.00 36.87
C PHE A 492 8.19 38.07 36.40
N LYS A 493 7.00 38.19 36.99
CA LYS A 493 5.82 37.39 36.57
C LYS A 493 5.42 37.70 35.13
N VAL A 494 5.47 38.98 34.75
CA VAL A 494 5.23 39.40 33.37
C VAL A 494 6.35 38.93 32.44
N ILE A 495 7.61 38.97 32.89
CA ILE A 495 8.75 38.44 32.12
C ILE A 495 8.56 36.95 31.80
N VAL A 496 8.08 36.14 32.76
CA VAL A 496 7.79 34.71 32.53
C VAL A 496 6.76 34.54 31.41
N ILE A 497 5.68 35.33 31.38
CA ILE A 497 4.68 35.31 30.29
C ILE A 497 5.30 35.75 28.96
N CYS A 498 6.12 36.80 28.95
CA CYS A 498 6.83 37.23 27.75
C CYS A 498 7.77 36.14 27.21
N LEU A 499 8.53 35.46 28.09
CA LEU A 499 9.38 34.34 27.72
C LEU A 499 8.57 33.17 27.15
N ALA A 500 7.38 32.88 27.72
CA ALA A 500 6.48 31.87 27.20
C ALA A 500 5.97 32.20 25.78
N VAL A 501 5.59 33.45 25.53
CA VAL A 501 5.15 33.91 24.20
C VAL A 501 6.30 33.84 23.19
N ILE A 502 7.49 34.32 23.55
CA ILE A 502 8.70 34.23 22.71
C ILE A 502 9.00 32.76 22.39
N HIS A 503 8.97 31.89 23.41
CA HIS A 503 9.20 30.47 23.25
C HIS A 503 8.22 29.85 22.25
N PHE A 504 6.91 30.12 22.39
CA PHE A 504 5.88 29.61 21.48
C PHE A 504 6.19 29.95 20.02
N PHE A 505 6.53 31.20 19.72
CA PHE A 505 6.88 31.61 18.37
C PHE A 505 8.17 30.94 17.87
N LEU A 506 9.19 30.80 18.73
CA LEU A 506 10.45 30.16 18.38
C LEU A 506 10.28 28.67 18.04
N VAL A 507 9.51 27.92 18.82
CA VAL A 507 9.29 26.48 18.55
C VAL A 507 8.43 26.26 17.31
N VAL A 508 7.38 27.08 17.11
CA VAL A 508 6.56 27.03 15.89
C VAL A 508 7.40 27.37 14.66
N PHE A 509 8.24 28.40 14.73
CA PHE A 509 9.15 28.77 13.64
C PHE A 509 10.15 27.65 13.35
N THR A 510 10.75 27.07 14.40
CA THR A 510 11.74 25.99 14.27
C THR A 510 11.12 24.77 13.59
N GLU A 511 9.95 24.31 14.04
CA GLU A 511 9.31 23.14 13.44
C GLU A 511 8.82 23.41 12.01
N ARG A 512 8.12 24.54 11.76
CA ARG A 512 7.51 24.82 10.45
C ARG A 512 8.50 25.23 9.38
N ILE A 513 9.56 25.94 9.73
CA ILE A 513 10.52 26.48 8.77
C ILE A 513 11.79 25.64 8.75
N VAL A 514 12.39 25.38 9.91
CA VAL A 514 13.69 24.70 9.95
C VAL A 514 13.52 23.19 9.68
N VAL A 515 12.56 22.53 10.33
CA VAL A 515 12.34 21.09 10.14
C VAL A 515 11.58 20.81 8.85
N ASP A 516 10.34 21.31 8.74
CA ASP A 516 9.47 20.95 7.62
C ASP A 516 10.01 21.46 6.27
N TYR A 517 10.53 22.69 6.21
CA TYR A 517 11.01 23.28 4.95
C TYR A 517 12.51 23.05 4.70
N VAL A 518 13.39 23.46 5.61
CA VAL A 518 14.85 23.39 5.36
C VAL A 518 15.35 21.95 5.41
N LEU A 519 15.03 21.21 6.48
CA LEU A 519 15.57 19.88 6.70
C LEU A 519 15.07 18.88 5.65
N THR A 520 13.76 18.88 5.38
CA THR A 520 13.15 17.93 4.44
C THR A 520 13.52 18.24 2.99
N LYS A 521 13.48 19.51 2.58
CA LYS A 521 13.64 19.90 1.17
C LYS A 521 15.09 20.07 0.74
N PHE A 522 15.98 20.54 1.62
CA PHE A 522 17.36 20.85 1.27
C PHE A 522 18.36 19.87 1.89
N VAL A 523 18.25 19.60 3.19
CA VAL A 523 19.26 18.80 3.91
C VAL A 523 19.11 17.31 3.61
N MET A 524 17.89 16.76 3.63
CA MET A 524 17.66 15.33 3.43
C MET A 524 18.16 14.83 2.05
N PRO A 525 17.91 15.53 0.93
CA PRO A 525 18.44 15.09 -0.38
C PRO A 525 19.97 15.13 -0.44
N MET A 526 20.60 16.14 0.16
CA MET A 526 22.06 16.22 0.23
C MET A 526 22.62 15.09 1.11
N TRP A 527 22.03 14.85 2.27
CA TRP A 527 22.47 13.81 3.20
C TRP A 527 22.30 12.40 2.60
N LYS A 528 21.22 12.15 1.86
CA LYS A 528 21.02 10.90 1.11
C LYS A 528 22.07 10.70 0.01
N LYS A 529 22.51 11.78 -0.66
CA LYS A 529 23.59 11.71 -1.66
C LYS A 529 24.95 11.38 -1.03
N VAL A 530 25.25 11.95 0.14
CA VAL A 530 26.52 11.77 0.84
C VAL A 530 26.62 10.38 1.49
N THR A 531 25.53 9.90 2.09
CA THR A 531 25.54 8.65 2.87
C THR A 531 25.28 7.40 2.04
N GLY A 532 24.87 7.53 0.77
CA GLY A 532 24.57 6.39 -0.10
C GLY A 532 23.38 5.52 0.36
N LEU A 533 22.63 5.92 1.38
CA LEU A 533 21.54 5.14 2.00
C LEU A 533 20.27 4.97 1.12
N SER A 534 20.30 5.42 -0.14
CA SER A 534 19.09 5.51 -0.98
C SER A 534 18.57 4.18 -1.53
N THR A 535 19.32 3.08 -1.45
CA THR A 535 19.06 1.91 -2.31
C THR A 535 18.58 0.64 -1.61
N LYS A 536 18.68 0.55 -0.27
CA LYS A 536 18.30 -0.68 0.44
C LYS A 536 16.80 -0.79 0.75
N GLU A 537 16.10 0.31 0.95
CA GLU A 537 14.73 0.28 1.51
C GLU A 537 13.64 -0.06 0.47
N ASN A 538 13.88 0.16 -0.83
CA ASN A 538 12.88 -0.06 -1.89
C ASN A 538 13.50 -0.79 -3.09
N ARG A 539 13.60 -2.12 -3.03
CA ARG A 539 14.18 -2.95 -4.10
C ARG A 539 13.51 -2.71 -5.45
N PHE A 540 12.20 -2.44 -5.46
CA PHE A 540 11.48 -2.10 -6.68
C PHE A 540 11.99 -0.85 -7.41
N LEU A 541 12.52 0.15 -6.69
CA LEU A 541 13.12 1.35 -7.32
C LEU A 541 14.47 1.02 -7.97
N ALA A 542 15.21 0.07 -7.42
CA ALA A 542 16.44 -0.42 -8.03
C ALA A 542 16.12 -1.18 -9.32
N VAL A 543 15.12 -2.06 -9.27
CA VAL A 543 14.65 -2.82 -10.44
C VAL A 543 14.13 -1.91 -11.55
N ASP A 544 13.38 -0.86 -11.22
CA ASP A 544 12.90 0.12 -12.20
C ASP A 544 14.06 0.88 -12.88
N LYS A 545 15.09 1.25 -12.11
CA LYS A 545 16.31 1.87 -12.65
C LYS A 545 17.13 0.91 -13.52
N GLU A 546 17.25 -0.35 -13.11
CA GLU A 546 17.93 -1.39 -13.90
C GLU A 546 17.23 -1.63 -15.24
N MET A 547 15.89 -1.75 -15.23
CA MET A 547 15.11 -1.91 -16.47
C MET A 547 15.26 -0.72 -17.42
N ALA A 548 15.25 0.51 -16.87
CA ALA A 548 15.46 1.73 -17.67
C ALA A 548 16.89 1.79 -18.26
N ALA A 549 17.91 1.37 -17.49
CA ALA A 549 19.29 1.33 -17.96
C ALA A 549 19.53 0.26 -19.03
N GLU A 550 18.89 -0.90 -18.90
CA GLU A 550 19.03 -2.05 -19.81
C GLU A 550 18.12 -1.98 -21.05
N ARG A 551 17.23 -0.98 -21.14
CA ARG A 551 16.23 -0.85 -22.23
C ARG A 551 15.37 -2.11 -22.38
N TRP A 552 14.95 -2.69 -21.26
CA TRP A 552 14.20 -3.94 -21.19
C TRP A 552 12.68 -3.66 -21.15
N PRO A 553 11.81 -4.45 -21.82
CA PRO A 553 12.04 -5.77 -22.43
C PRO A 553 12.45 -5.74 -23.92
N PRO A 554 13.22 -6.74 -24.40
CA PRO A 554 13.43 -6.97 -25.83
C PRO A 554 12.13 -7.50 -26.44
N VAL A 555 11.46 -6.70 -27.27
CA VAL A 555 10.22 -7.12 -27.94
C VAL A 555 10.59 -8.03 -29.10
N THR A 556 10.18 -9.29 -29.03
CA THR A 556 10.36 -10.25 -30.12
C THR A 556 9.18 -10.20 -31.08
N SER A 557 9.45 -10.15 -32.38
CA SER A 557 8.45 -10.22 -33.45
C SER A 557 7.95 -11.64 -33.74
N GLU A 558 8.54 -12.66 -33.09
CA GLU A 558 8.09 -14.04 -33.20
C GLU A 558 6.84 -14.28 -32.34
N LEU A 559 5.68 -14.32 -33.00
CA LEU A 559 4.43 -14.80 -32.42
C LEU A 559 4.63 -16.18 -31.78
N PRO A 560 4.02 -16.49 -30.62
CA PRO A 560 3.92 -17.87 -30.18
C PRO A 560 3.23 -18.66 -31.29
N ILE A 561 3.92 -19.69 -31.77
CA ILE A 561 3.49 -20.61 -32.84
C ILE A 561 1.97 -20.80 -32.78
N LYS A 562 1.28 -20.46 -33.89
CA LYS A 562 -0.18 -20.60 -34.04
C LYS A 562 -0.62 -21.90 -33.38
N LEU A 563 -1.57 -21.80 -32.46
CA LEU A 563 -2.11 -22.90 -31.63
C LEU A 563 -2.92 -23.95 -32.43
N GLN A 564 -2.63 -24.11 -33.73
CA GLN A 564 -3.30 -25.02 -34.66
C GLN A 564 -2.36 -25.71 -35.67
N ALA A 565 -1.04 -25.67 -35.49
CA ALA A 565 -0.15 -26.45 -36.36
C ALA A 565 -0.37 -27.96 -36.15
N SER A 566 -0.81 -28.63 -37.21
CA SER A 566 -0.95 -30.09 -37.24
C SER A 566 0.39 -30.77 -36.90
N VAL A 567 0.34 -31.95 -36.28
CA VAL A 567 1.50 -32.76 -35.84
C VAL A 567 2.54 -33.01 -36.96
N THR A 568 2.15 -32.78 -38.21
CA THR A 568 2.97 -32.91 -39.42
C THR A 568 3.97 -31.75 -39.67
N GLU A 569 3.78 -30.55 -39.11
CA GLU A 569 4.68 -29.40 -39.32
C GLU A 569 5.90 -29.38 -38.37
N LEU A 570 5.97 -30.31 -37.41
CA LEU A 570 7.07 -30.45 -36.45
C LEU A 570 8.38 -31.05 -37.01
N ARG A 571 8.52 -31.19 -38.35
CA ARG A 571 9.63 -31.94 -38.97
C ARG A 571 10.64 -31.11 -39.77
N GLU A 572 10.47 -29.80 -39.93
CA GLU A 572 11.47 -28.99 -40.64
C GLU A 572 12.32 -28.14 -39.68
N PRO A 573 13.65 -28.14 -39.83
CA PRO A 573 14.54 -27.32 -39.01
C PRO A 573 14.45 -25.86 -39.47
N LEU A 574 13.82 -25.01 -38.65
CA LEU A 574 13.82 -23.55 -38.86
C LEU A 574 15.15 -22.95 -38.37
N GLN A 575 15.75 -22.11 -39.21
CA GLN A 575 17.04 -21.45 -38.98
C GLN A 575 17.00 -20.55 -37.73
N THR A 576 17.86 -20.87 -36.77
CA THR A 576 18.09 -20.16 -35.53
C THR A 576 18.85 -18.84 -35.76
N VAL A 577 18.33 -17.74 -35.22
CA VAL A 577 19.18 -16.61 -34.80
C VAL A 577 19.26 -16.66 -33.28
N GLU A 578 20.43 -17.09 -32.78
CA GLU A 578 20.75 -17.11 -31.35
C GLU A 578 20.89 -15.69 -30.81
N ILE A 579 20.13 -15.35 -29.77
CA ILE A 579 20.46 -14.22 -28.90
C ILE A 579 21.02 -14.81 -27.61
N HIS A 580 22.35 -14.84 -27.51
CA HIS A 580 23.03 -15.15 -26.25
C HIS A 580 22.93 -13.94 -25.31
N LEU A 581 22.22 -14.09 -24.20
CA LEU A 581 22.39 -13.25 -23.03
C LEU A 581 23.81 -13.48 -22.49
N LYS A 582 24.70 -12.49 -22.67
CA LYS A 582 26.01 -12.50 -22.02
C LYS A 582 25.83 -12.43 -20.51
N VAL A 583 25.97 -13.57 -19.86
CA VAL A 583 26.23 -13.63 -18.41
C VAL A 583 27.61 -12.99 -18.19
N ALA A 584 27.65 -11.81 -17.58
CA ALA A 584 28.90 -11.17 -17.18
C ALA A 584 29.51 -11.97 -16.01
N GLY A 585 30.32 -12.97 -16.35
CA GLY A 585 31.20 -13.64 -15.40
C GLY A 585 32.32 -12.69 -14.97
N LYS A 586 32.42 -12.43 -13.66
CA LYS A 586 33.61 -11.83 -13.05
C LYS A 586 34.79 -12.78 -13.24
N THR A 587 35.70 -12.42 -14.14
CA THR A 587 37.06 -12.93 -14.15
C THR A 587 37.93 -11.99 -13.32
N ASP A 588 38.27 -12.39 -12.10
CA ASP A 588 39.47 -11.91 -11.43
C ASP A 588 40.37 -13.11 -11.13
N SER A 589 41.42 -13.24 -11.93
CA SER A 589 42.56 -14.10 -11.68
C SER A 589 43.71 -13.24 -11.17
N SER A 590 44.02 -13.33 -9.89
CA SER A 590 45.39 -13.15 -9.42
C SER A 590 45.61 -14.05 -8.21
N LEU A 591 46.40 -15.09 -8.44
CA LEU A 591 47.03 -15.88 -7.39
C LEU A 591 47.78 -14.95 -6.43
N ASN A 592 47.59 -15.16 -5.12
CA ASN A 592 48.72 -15.33 -4.22
C ASN A 592 48.31 -16.24 -3.06
N SER A 593 49.08 -17.31 -2.95
CA SER A 593 49.22 -18.24 -1.84
C SER A 593 49.28 -17.53 -0.50
N HIS A 594 48.56 -18.03 0.51
CA HIS A 594 49.11 -18.33 1.84
C HIS A 594 48.11 -19.17 2.67
N GLU A 595 48.60 -20.35 3.04
CA GLU A 595 48.40 -21.09 4.30
C GLU A 595 46.99 -21.45 4.78
N VAL A 596 46.71 -22.74 4.59
CA VAL A 596 45.82 -23.59 5.38
C VAL A 596 46.37 -23.68 6.81
N ALA A 597 45.52 -23.42 7.80
CA ALA A 597 45.68 -23.94 9.15
C ALA A 597 44.34 -24.48 9.65
N ASP A 598 44.34 -25.78 9.94
CA ASP A 598 43.32 -26.56 10.61
C ASP A 598 42.91 -25.97 11.96
N GLN A 599 41.63 -26.03 12.33
CA GLN A 599 41.12 -26.99 13.34
C GLN A 599 39.69 -26.63 13.83
N PRO A 600 38.94 -27.62 14.34
CA PRO A 600 37.48 -27.60 14.43
C PRO A 600 36.95 -27.30 15.84
N PHE A 601 35.72 -26.77 15.93
CA PHE A 601 34.67 -27.15 16.89
C PHE A 601 33.31 -26.64 16.40
#